data_AF-R5AQ27-F1
#
_entry.id   AF-R5AQ27-F1
#
_cell.length_a   1.000
_cell.length_b   1.000
_cell.length_c   1.000
_cell.angle_alpha   90.00
_cell.angle_beta   90.00
_cell.angle_gamma   90.00
#
_symmetry.space_group_name_H-M   'P 1'
#
loop_
_entity.id
_entity.type
_entity.pdbx_description
1 polymer ?
#
loop_
_entity_poly.entity_id
_entity_poly.type
_entity_poly.pdbx_seq_one_letter_code
_entity_poly.pdbx_strand_id
1 'polypeptide(L)'
;MKPYLRFLFAAFVIVAATLTASADFLTPQQQMNGRYGYVNPNGRVVIRARFDDARPFREELAAVQIGNKWGFIDLQGKTVVKPQFDEVEDFNWGYAIVRKNGLYGAVNSKGELEIPCDYATRDDLLELKVLKLTPEQVEKLKKRMNK
;
A
#
# COMPACT_ATOMS: atom_id res chain seq x y z
N MET A 1 8.08 41.22 -57.87
CA MET A 1 8.94 40.87 -56.72
C MET A 1 8.31 39.70 -55.98
N LYS A 2 8.99 38.54 -56.03
CA LYS A 2 8.88 37.37 -55.14
C LYS A 2 9.13 37.79 -53.66
N PRO A 3 8.92 36.98 -52.56
CA PRO A 3 8.43 35.57 -52.51
C PRO A 3 7.82 35.00 -51.16
N TYR A 4 7.49 33.70 -51.20
CA TYR A 4 7.56 32.65 -50.13
C TYR A 4 6.43 32.44 -49.10
N LEU A 5 5.74 31.30 -49.28
CA LEU A 5 5.74 30.12 -48.41
C LEU A 5 5.88 30.39 -46.89
N ARG A 6 4.79 30.20 -46.14
CA ARG A 6 4.85 29.97 -44.70
C ARG A 6 4.49 28.52 -44.37
N PHE A 7 5.46 27.89 -43.76
CA PHE A 7 5.50 26.51 -43.29
C PHE A 7 4.43 26.22 -42.23
N LEU A 8 3.94 24.98 -42.27
CA LEU A 8 3.38 24.25 -41.14
C LEU A 8 4.22 24.45 -39.87
N PHE A 9 3.57 24.78 -38.76
CA PHE A 9 3.98 24.28 -37.45
C PHE A 9 2.76 23.71 -36.75
N ALA A 10 2.79 22.39 -36.61
CA ALA A 10 1.89 21.62 -35.78
C ALA A 10 1.97 22.10 -34.33
N ALA A 11 0.83 22.46 -33.75
CA ALA A 11 0.62 22.32 -32.32
C ALA A 11 -0.43 21.23 -32.16
N PHE A 12 0.03 19.99 -32.30
CA PHE A 12 -0.67 18.84 -31.74
C PHE A 12 -0.76 19.13 -30.23
N VAL A 13 -1.91 19.61 -29.78
CA VAL A 13 -2.25 19.52 -28.36
C VAL A 13 -2.43 18.04 -28.11
N ILE A 14 -1.34 17.34 -27.83
CA ILE A 14 -1.41 16.10 -27.09
C ILE A 14 -1.87 16.56 -25.71
N VAL A 15 -3.20 16.62 -25.53
CA VAL A 15 -3.77 16.49 -24.19
C VAL A 15 -3.17 15.18 -23.70
N ALA A 16 -2.26 15.32 -22.74
CA ALA A 16 -1.59 14.20 -22.11
C ALA A 16 -2.69 13.20 -21.74
N ALA A 17 -2.70 12.06 -22.42
CA ALA A 17 -3.35 10.89 -21.88
C ALA A 17 -2.66 10.69 -20.53
N THR A 18 -3.32 11.11 -19.45
CA THR A 18 -2.90 10.77 -18.11
C THR A 18 -3.02 9.27 -18.08
N LEU A 19 -1.92 8.58 -18.38
CA LEU A 19 -1.80 7.16 -18.11
C LEU A 19 -1.95 7.09 -16.60
N THR A 20 -3.16 6.82 -16.12
CA THR A 20 -3.35 6.32 -14.78
C THR A 20 -2.61 5.00 -14.77
N ALA A 21 -1.31 5.05 -14.46
CA ALA A 21 -0.57 3.90 -14.01
C ALA A 21 -1.31 3.47 -12.75
N SER A 22 -2.25 2.53 -12.90
CA SER A 22 -3.09 2.16 -11.78
C SER A 22 -2.14 1.67 -10.69
N ALA A 23 -2.45 2.13 -9.49
CA ALA A 23 -1.82 1.81 -8.22
C ALA A 23 -1.44 0.33 -8.07
N ASP A 24 -2.23 -0.53 -8.70
CA ASP A 24 -2.24 -1.99 -8.54
C ASP A 24 -1.01 -2.69 -9.14
N PHE A 25 -0.18 -1.96 -9.89
CA PHE A 25 0.92 -2.55 -10.64
C PHE A 25 2.31 -2.33 -10.04
N LEU A 26 2.41 -1.67 -8.87
CA LEU A 26 3.69 -1.52 -8.19
C LEU A 26 4.03 -2.78 -7.40
N THR A 27 5.17 -3.39 -7.73
CA THR A 27 5.66 -4.59 -7.06
C THR A 27 6.86 -4.27 -6.18
N PRO A 28 6.92 -4.81 -4.94
CA PRO A 28 8.09 -4.66 -4.09
C PRO A 28 9.26 -5.43 -4.72
N GLN A 29 10.43 -4.80 -4.76
CA GLN A 29 11.64 -5.41 -5.28
C GLN A 29 12.85 -5.03 -4.42
N GLN A 30 13.58 -6.05 -3.98
CA GLN A 30 14.85 -5.86 -3.30
C GLN A 30 15.92 -5.41 -4.30
N GLN A 31 16.65 -4.36 -3.96
CA GLN A 31 17.76 -3.84 -4.77
C GLN A 31 19.11 -4.36 -4.24
N MET A 32 20.19 -4.10 -4.99
CA MET A 32 21.55 -4.57 -4.66
C MET A 32 22.03 -4.15 -3.26
N ASN A 33 21.46 -3.09 -2.68
CA ASN A 33 21.77 -2.64 -1.32
C ASN A 33 21.02 -3.42 -0.22
N GLY A 34 20.28 -4.47 -0.57
CA GLY A 34 19.49 -5.28 0.36
C GLY A 34 18.17 -4.64 0.78
N ARG A 35 17.88 -3.40 0.36
CA ARG A 35 16.63 -2.70 0.71
C ARG A 35 15.58 -2.86 -0.37
N TYR A 36 14.32 -2.77 0.05
CA TYR A 36 13.16 -2.81 -0.83
C TYR A 36 12.74 -1.42 -1.27
N GLY A 37 12.40 -1.33 -2.57
CA GLY A 37 11.65 -0.25 -3.19
C GLY A 37 10.51 -0.84 -4.02
N TYR A 38 9.90 -0.03 -4.87
CA TYR A 38 8.82 -0.48 -5.76
C TYR A 38 9.12 -0.15 -7.21
N VAL A 39 8.82 -1.10 -8.08
CA VAL A 39 8.95 -0.97 -9.53
C VAL A 39 7.58 -1.08 -10.20
N ASN A 40 7.46 -0.47 -11.37
CA ASN A 40 6.32 -0.70 -12.25
C ASN A 40 6.52 -1.97 -13.11
N PRO A 41 5.52 -2.40 -13.92
CA PRO A 41 5.62 -3.61 -14.74
C PRO A 41 6.75 -3.58 -15.78
N ASN A 42 7.25 -2.39 -16.14
CA ASN A 42 8.39 -2.24 -17.04
C ASN A 42 9.74 -2.35 -16.31
N GLY A 43 9.74 -2.72 -15.02
CA GLY A 43 10.94 -2.79 -14.18
C GLY A 43 11.52 -1.44 -13.78
N ARG A 44 10.83 -0.32 -14.05
CA ARG A 44 11.31 1.01 -13.66
C ARG A 44 11.01 1.24 -12.19
N VAL A 45 12.02 1.68 -11.45
CA VAL A 45 11.89 2.08 -10.04
C VAL A 45 11.02 3.33 -9.94
N VAL A 46 9.89 3.20 -9.23
CA VAL A 46 8.96 4.29 -8.92
C VAL A 46 9.22 4.79 -7.50
N ILE A 47 9.37 3.88 -6.54
CA ILE A 47 9.73 4.21 -5.15
C ILE A 47 11.14 3.66 -4.91
N ARG A 48 12.09 4.54 -4.59
CA ARG A 48 13.49 4.18 -4.35
C ARG A 48 13.62 3.24 -3.16
N ALA A 49 14.57 2.30 -3.23
CA ALA A 49 14.78 1.34 -2.16
C ALA A 49 15.30 1.98 -0.88
N ARG A 50 14.50 1.87 0.18
CA ARG A 50 14.79 2.44 1.50
C ARG A 50 14.15 1.69 2.66
N PHE A 51 13.42 0.62 2.39
CA PHE A 51 12.73 -0.18 3.39
C PHE A 51 13.48 -1.49 3.61
N ASP A 52 13.43 -2.01 4.82
CA ASP A 52 14.08 -3.29 5.15
C ASP A 52 13.23 -4.47 4.65
N ASP A 53 11.91 -4.30 4.61
CA ASP A 53 10.96 -5.19 3.97
C ASP A 53 9.78 -4.36 3.40
N ALA A 54 9.08 -4.92 2.42
CA ALA A 54 7.99 -4.26 1.72
C ALA A 54 7.00 -5.28 1.16
N ARG A 55 5.71 -5.06 1.43
CA ARG A 55 4.62 -5.87 0.88
C ARG A 55 4.00 -5.23 -0.36
N PRO A 56 3.29 -6.01 -1.21
CA PRO A 56 2.54 -5.46 -2.33
C PRO A 56 1.52 -4.42 -1.89
N PHE A 57 1.23 -3.46 -2.78
CA PHE A 57 0.13 -2.54 -2.58
C PHE A 57 -1.20 -3.30 -2.56
N ARG A 58 -2.06 -2.96 -1.60
CA ARG A 58 -3.42 -3.45 -1.44
C ARG A 58 -4.28 -2.27 -1.01
N GLU A 59 -5.34 -1.99 -1.77
CA GLU A 59 -6.24 -0.87 -1.48
C GLU A 59 -5.45 0.46 -1.33
N GLU A 60 -4.54 0.73 -2.28
CA GLU A 60 -3.71 1.93 -2.40
C GLU A 60 -2.62 2.14 -1.32
N LEU A 61 -2.55 1.27 -0.31
CA LEU A 61 -1.51 1.29 0.71
C LEU A 61 -0.62 0.07 0.64
N ALA A 62 0.65 0.23 1.03
CA ALA A 62 1.57 -0.88 1.21
C ALA A 62 2.20 -0.86 2.60
N ALA A 63 2.28 -2.03 3.21
CA ALA A 63 3.04 -2.24 4.44
C ALA A 63 4.54 -2.23 4.13
N VAL A 64 5.30 -1.42 4.86
CA VAL A 64 6.76 -1.34 4.76
C VAL A 64 7.40 -1.41 6.13
N GLN A 65 8.57 -2.04 6.20
CA GLN A 65 9.34 -2.19 7.42
C GLN A 65 10.54 -1.24 7.41
N ILE A 66 10.77 -0.58 8.56
CA ILE A 66 12.00 0.16 8.86
C ILE A 66 12.44 -0.24 10.26
N GLY A 67 13.67 -0.75 10.39
CA GLY A 67 14.13 -1.45 11.57
C GLY A 67 13.25 -2.67 11.86
N ASN A 68 12.74 -2.77 13.09
CA ASN A 68 11.85 -3.84 13.52
C ASN A 68 10.36 -3.43 13.52
N LYS A 69 10.00 -2.30 12.91
CA LYS A 69 8.64 -1.77 12.93
C LYS A 69 8.05 -1.65 11.54
N TRP A 70 6.77 -1.96 11.45
CA TRP A 70 5.94 -1.82 10.27
C TRP A 70 5.14 -0.53 10.30
N GLY A 71 5.00 0.09 9.13
CA GLY A 71 4.13 1.22 8.86
C GLY A 71 3.52 1.09 7.46
N PHE A 72 2.86 2.15 7.00
CA PHE A 72 2.17 2.16 5.70
C PHE A 72 2.59 3.36 4.87
N ILE A 73 2.72 3.14 3.57
CA ILE A 73 3.00 4.16 2.57
C ILE A 73 1.91 4.20 1.49
N ASP A 74 1.74 5.36 0.87
CA ASP A 74 0.92 5.53 -0.33
C ASP A 74 1.72 5.18 -1.60
N LEU A 75 1.06 5.28 -2.75
CA LEU A 75 1.59 4.97 -4.08
C LEU A 75 2.72 5.91 -4.53
N GLN A 76 2.83 7.09 -3.91
CA GLN A 76 3.95 8.00 -4.12
C GLN A 76 5.12 7.65 -3.18
N GLY A 77 4.97 6.63 -2.34
CA GLY A 77 5.92 6.19 -1.34
C GLY A 77 5.94 7.07 -0.10
N LYS A 78 5.02 8.02 0.05
CA LYS A 78 4.95 8.87 1.24
C LYS A 78 4.36 8.07 2.39
N THR A 79 4.95 8.25 3.57
CA THR A 79 4.48 7.61 4.80
C THR A 79 3.10 8.13 5.18
N VAL A 80 2.14 7.22 5.21
CA VAL A 80 0.77 7.45 5.69
C VAL A 80 0.72 7.11 7.18
N VAL A 81 1.29 5.97 7.57
CA VAL A 81 1.45 5.58 8.98
C VAL A 81 2.92 5.33 9.26
N LYS A 82 3.47 6.06 10.24
CA LYS A 82 4.86 5.87 10.64
C LYS A 82 5.09 4.44 11.14
N PRO A 83 6.27 3.84 10.87
CA PRO A 83 6.63 2.55 11.44
C PRO A 83 6.49 2.54 12.96
N GLN A 84 5.58 1.71 13.46
CA GLN A 84 5.29 1.59 14.90
C GLN A 84 4.71 0.23 15.31
N PHE A 85 4.26 -0.59 14.36
CA PHE A 85 3.67 -1.88 14.62
C PHE A 85 4.74 -2.98 14.63
N ASP A 86 4.58 -3.97 15.50
CA ASP A 86 5.43 -5.15 15.56
C ASP A 86 5.12 -6.08 14.39
N GLU A 87 3.83 -6.21 14.07
CA GLU A 87 3.32 -7.06 13.00
C GLU A 87 2.17 -6.34 12.29
N VAL A 88 2.01 -6.61 11.00
CA VAL A 88 0.89 -6.14 10.19
C VAL A 88 0.41 -7.24 9.27
N GLU A 89 -0.88 -7.26 8.97
CA GLU A 89 -1.48 -8.05 7.90
C GLU A 89 -1.70 -7.18 6.65
N ASP A 90 -1.98 -7.82 5.53
CA ASP A 90 -2.34 -7.12 4.30
C ASP A 90 -3.75 -6.52 4.42
N PHE A 91 -4.01 -5.43 3.69
CA PHE A 91 -5.36 -4.90 3.60
C PHE A 91 -6.32 -5.93 2.98
N ASN A 92 -7.41 -6.20 3.68
CA ASN A 92 -8.53 -7.01 3.23
C ASN A 92 -9.84 -6.33 3.63
N TRP A 93 -10.66 -6.00 2.64
CA TRP A 93 -11.98 -5.38 2.84
C TRP A 93 -11.93 -4.07 3.64
N GLY A 94 -10.96 -3.20 3.35
CA GLY A 94 -10.86 -1.89 3.98
C GLY A 94 -9.96 -1.84 5.21
N TYR A 95 -9.46 -2.97 5.72
CA TYR A 95 -8.71 -3.02 6.97
C TYR A 95 -7.43 -3.86 6.88
N ALA A 96 -6.40 -3.43 7.59
CA ALA A 96 -5.23 -4.21 7.92
C ALA A 96 -5.20 -4.44 9.44
N ILE A 97 -5.07 -5.69 9.86
CA ILE A 97 -4.87 -6.04 11.28
C ILE A 97 -3.42 -5.71 11.63
N VAL A 98 -3.22 -5.07 12.77
CA VAL A 98 -1.90 -4.64 13.24
C VAL A 98 -1.69 -5.07 14.68
N ARG A 99 -0.44 -5.38 15.04
CA ARG A 99 -0.05 -5.69 16.42
C ARG A 99 0.94 -4.65 16.94
N LYS A 100 0.72 -4.15 18.14
CA LYS A 100 1.63 -3.24 18.84
C LYS A 100 1.70 -3.62 20.31
N ASN A 101 2.91 -3.82 20.83
CA ASN A 101 3.17 -4.20 22.23
C ASN A 101 2.37 -5.46 22.66
N GLY A 102 2.22 -6.42 21.75
CA GLY A 102 1.48 -7.66 22.00
C GLY A 102 -0.04 -7.57 21.86
N LEU A 103 -0.59 -6.39 21.58
CA LEU A 103 -2.03 -6.17 21.43
C LEU A 103 -2.42 -5.89 19.98
N TYR A 104 -3.58 -6.39 19.57
CA TYR A 104 -4.15 -6.30 18.24
C TYR A 104 -5.07 -5.10 18.10
N GLY A 105 -5.02 -4.46 16.93
CA GLY A 105 -5.90 -3.39 16.49
C GLY A 105 -6.09 -3.44 14.99
N ALA A 106 -6.73 -2.43 14.41
CA ALA A 106 -6.97 -2.36 12.97
C ALA A 106 -6.74 -0.95 12.43
N VAL A 107 -6.07 -0.90 11.28
CA VAL A 107 -5.87 0.30 10.47
C VAL A 107 -6.78 0.22 9.26
N ASN A 108 -7.52 1.28 8.96
CA ASN A 108 -8.36 1.34 7.76
C ASN A 108 -7.55 1.74 6.51
N SER A 109 -8.15 1.65 5.32
CA SER A 109 -7.48 1.97 4.04
C SER A 109 -7.06 3.44 3.87
N LYS A 110 -7.43 4.33 4.80
CA LYS A 110 -6.92 5.71 4.88
C LYS A 110 -5.67 5.83 5.74
N GLY A 111 -5.24 4.73 6.37
CA GLY A 111 -4.14 4.69 7.33
C GLY A 111 -4.52 5.18 8.73
N GLU A 112 -5.81 5.28 9.05
CA GLU A 112 -6.26 5.65 10.38
C GLU A 112 -6.32 4.41 11.27
N LEU A 113 -5.81 4.48 12.50
CA LEU A 113 -5.97 3.42 13.51
C LEU A 113 -7.41 3.47 14.03
N GLU A 114 -8.34 2.87 13.28
CA GLU A 114 -9.78 2.88 13.57
C GLU A 114 -10.12 2.02 14.79
N ILE A 115 -9.37 0.93 15.01
CA ILE A 115 -9.46 0.13 16.24
C ILE A 115 -8.11 0.17 16.94
N PRO A 116 -8.04 0.69 18.18
CA PRO A 116 -6.79 0.76 18.94
C PRO A 116 -6.24 -0.64 19.25
N CYS A 117 -4.93 -0.71 19.46
CA CYS A 117 -4.25 -1.95 19.82
C CYS A 117 -4.48 -2.30 21.30
N ASP A 118 -5.70 -2.74 21.63
CA ASP A 118 -6.13 -3.06 23.01
C ASP A 118 -6.60 -4.52 23.17
N TYR A 119 -6.57 -5.32 22.10
CA TYR A 119 -7.11 -6.68 22.09
C TYR A 119 -5.99 -7.72 22.24
N ALA A 120 -6.12 -8.64 23.20
CA ALA A 120 -5.08 -9.63 23.47
C ALA A 120 -4.91 -10.64 22.33
N THR A 121 -5.99 -10.98 21.65
CA THR A 121 -5.98 -11.89 20.51
C THR A 121 -6.60 -11.25 19.27
N ARG A 122 -6.22 -11.77 18.10
CA ARG A 122 -6.83 -11.38 16.83
C ARG A 122 -8.30 -11.81 16.76
N ASP A 123 -8.67 -12.93 17.36
CA ASP A 123 -10.05 -13.40 17.34
C ASP A 123 -10.97 -12.45 18.10
N ASP A 124 -10.53 -11.94 19.25
CA ASP A 124 -11.28 -10.90 20.00
C ASP A 124 -11.55 -9.66 19.12
N LEU A 125 -10.56 -9.26 18.31
CA LEU A 125 -10.67 -8.15 17.37
C LEU A 125 -11.68 -8.46 16.24
N LEU A 126 -11.61 -9.66 15.66
CA LEU A 126 -12.45 -10.06 14.53
C LEU A 126 -13.92 -10.24 14.90
N GLU A 127 -14.21 -10.55 16.16
CA GLU A 127 -15.57 -10.66 16.68
C GLU A 127 -16.23 -9.31 16.93
N LEU A 128 -15.46 -8.22 16.85
CA LEU A 128 -16.02 -6.89 16.88
C LEU A 128 -16.81 -6.63 15.60
N LYS A 129 -18.12 -6.40 15.75
CA LYS A 129 -18.99 -5.83 14.70
C LYS A 129 -18.52 -4.46 14.17
N VAL A 130 -17.46 -3.90 14.77
CA VAL A 130 -16.85 -2.60 14.45
C VAL A 130 -16.18 -2.61 13.10
N LEU A 131 -15.55 -3.73 12.68
CA LEU A 131 -14.87 -3.80 11.39
C LEU A 131 -15.84 -3.75 10.19
N LYS A 132 -17.16 -3.64 10.40
CA LYS A 132 -18.19 -3.70 9.34
C LYS A 132 -18.02 -4.90 8.40
N LEU A 133 -17.30 -5.93 8.84
CA LEU A 133 -17.10 -7.18 8.12
C LEU A 133 -18.35 -8.04 8.27
N THR A 134 -18.71 -8.73 7.20
CA THR A 134 -19.76 -9.76 7.24
C THR A 134 -19.23 -11.00 7.97
N PRO A 135 -20.11 -11.82 8.57
CA PRO A 135 -19.68 -13.09 9.18
C PRO A 135 -18.90 -14.00 8.23
N GLU A 136 -19.24 -13.99 6.93
CA GLU A 136 -18.52 -14.75 5.91
C GLU A 136 -17.08 -14.26 5.70
N GLN A 137 -16.86 -12.94 5.71
CA GLN A 137 -15.53 -12.35 5.61
C GLN A 137 -14.67 -12.71 6.82
N VAL A 138 -15.25 -12.65 8.03
CA VAL A 138 -14.58 -13.07 9.26
C VAL A 138 -14.16 -14.55 9.19
N GLU A 139 -15.06 -15.43 8.76
CA GLU A 139 -14.75 -16.86 8.62
C GLU A 139 -13.66 -17.11 7.57
N LYS A 140 -13.66 -16.35 6.46
CA LYS A 140 -12.63 -16.44 5.43
C LYS A 140 -11.26 -15.95 5.93
N LEU A 141 -11.20 -14.96 6.82
CA LEU A 141 -9.96 -14.57 7.51
C LEU A 141 -9.49 -15.71 8.41
N LYS A 142 -10.36 -16.22 9.28
CA LYS A 142 -10.04 -17.33 10.20
C LYS A 142 -9.48 -18.55 9.46
N LYS A 143 -10.02 -18.91 8.29
CA LYS A 143 -9.51 -20.03 7.47
C LYS A 143 -8.13 -19.79 6.85
N ARG A 144 -7.78 -18.55 6.49
CA ARG A 144 -6.45 -18.23 5.96
C ARG A 144 -5.34 -18.36 7.02
N MET A 145 -5.71 -18.30 8.29
CA MET A 145 -4.79 -18.33 9.43
C MET A 145 -4.36 -19.74 9.83
N ASN A 146 -5.23 -20.74 9.60
CA ASN A 146 -5.00 -22.13 10.01
C ASN A 146 -4.29 -22.96 8.92
N LYS A 147 -3.60 -22.31 7.99
CA LYS A 147 -2.95 -22.94 6.84
C LYS A 147 -1.50 -22.47 6.75
#